data_AF-A0A7Y3GU21-F1
#
_entry.id   AF-A0A7Y3GU21-F1
#
_cell.length_a   1.000
_cell.length_b   1.000
_cell.length_c   1.000
_cell.angle_alpha   90.00
_cell.angle_beta   90.00
_cell.angle_gamma   90.00
#
_symmetry.space_group_name_H-M   'P 1'
#
loop_
_entity.id
_entity.type
_entity.pdbx_description
1 polymer ?
#
loop_
_entity_poly.entity_id
_entity_poly.type
_entity_poly.pdbx_seq_one_letter_code
_entity_poly.pdbx_strand_id
1 'polypeptide(L)' 'SNTSKPTKESEAIIDDAIATFDSLIAKVNDRKVEDKKTHFKAINEELESKGRDLIERINKLG' A
#
# COMPACT_ATOMS: atom_id res chain seq x y z
N SER A 1 14.81 -11.59 14.53
CA SER A 1 15.22 -10.21 14.85
C SER A 1 15.71 -9.55 13.58
N ASN A 2 14.96 -8.60 13.00
CA ASN A 2 15.50 -7.74 11.94
C ASN A 2 16.39 -6.69 12.60
N THR A 3 17.60 -7.09 12.97
CA THR A 3 18.62 -6.24 13.64
C THR A 3 19.59 -5.58 12.65
N SER A 4 19.23 -5.49 11.38
CA SER A 4 20.11 -5.00 10.33
C SER A 4 19.66 -3.61 9.91
N LYS A 5 20.59 -2.66 9.86
CA LYS A 5 20.41 -1.30 9.33
C LYS A 5 19.50 -1.28 8.08
N PRO A 6 18.72 -0.19 7.86
CA PRO A 6 17.96 -0.03 6.62
C PRO A 6 18.85 -0.33 5.42
N THR A 7 18.48 -1.33 4.63
CA THR A 7 19.10 -1.54 3.32
C THR A 7 18.34 -0.71 2.29
N LYS A 8 18.94 -0.43 1.13
CA LYS A 8 18.26 0.30 0.05
C LYS A 8 16.94 -0.38 -0.34
N GLU A 9 16.88 -1.70 -0.24
CA GLU A 9 15.69 -2.50 -0.52
C GLU A 9 14.63 -2.32 0.57
N SER A 10 15.04 -2.19 1.84
CA SER A 10 14.12 -1.91 2.96
C SER A 10 13.56 -0.49 2.88
N GLU A 11 14.39 0.49 2.50
CA GLU A 11 13.97 1.88 2.25
C GLU A 11 12.99 1.96 1.07
N ALA A 12 13.27 1.30 -0.05
CA ALA A 12 12.37 1.25 -1.20
C ALA A 12 11.00 0.63 -0.88
N ILE A 13 10.96 -0.36 0.02
CA ILE A 13 9.69 -0.93 0.50
C ILE A 13 8.89 0.08 1.31
N ILE A 14 9.55 0.87 2.16
CA ILE A 14 8.91 1.92 2.96
C ILE A 14 8.37 3.02 2.05
N ASP A 15 9.17 3.50 1.10
CA ASP A 15 8.77 4.53 0.15
C ASP A 15 7.57 4.09 -0.70
N ASP A 16 7.59 2.85 -1.20
CA ASP A 16 6.48 2.29 -1.97
C ASP A 16 5.21 2.12 -1.12
N ALA A 17 5.35 1.75 0.15
CA ALA A 17 4.22 1.68 1.07
C ALA A 17 3.61 3.07 1.28
N ILE A 18 4.43 4.10 1.51
CA ILE A 18 3.97 5.49 1.66
C ILE A 18 3.23 5.95 0.40
N ALA A 19 3.83 5.79 -0.78
CA ALA A 19 3.20 6.18 -2.04
C ALA A 19 1.87 5.45 -2.30
N THR A 20 1.80 4.17 -1.92
CA THR A 20 0.57 3.38 -2.02
C THR A 20 -0.51 3.92 -1.10
N PHE A 21 -0.20 4.17 0.17
CA PHE A 21 -1.17 4.70 1.13
C PHE A 21 -1.62 6.12 0.76
N ASP A 22 -0.72 6.98 0.29
CA ASP A 22 -1.07 8.34 -0.17
C ASP A 22 -2.06 8.29 -1.34
N SER A 23 -1.84 7.39 -2.30
CA SER A 23 -2.76 7.16 -3.43
C SER A 23 -4.14 6.68 -2.94
N LEU A 24 -4.18 5.72 -2.02
CA LEU A 24 -5.43 5.22 -1.44
C LEU A 24 -6.15 6.30 -0.64
N ILE A 25 -5.44 7.12 0.13
CA ILE A 25 -6.00 8.26 0.86
C ILE A 25 -6.62 9.28 -0.10
N ALA A 26 -5.93 9.60 -1.20
CA ALA A 26 -6.47 10.50 -2.23
C ALA A 26 -7.77 9.94 -2.84
N LYS A 27 -7.79 8.63 -3.16
CA LYS A 27 -8.99 7.95 -3.68
C LYS A 27 -10.15 7.95 -2.68
N VAL A 28 -9.88 7.64 -1.41
CA VAL A 28 -10.89 7.68 -0.34
C VAL A 28 -11.49 9.09 -0.18
N ASN A 29 -10.66 10.12 -0.34
CA ASN A 29 -11.06 11.51 -0.22
C ASN A 29 -11.74 12.07 -1.47
N ASP A 30 -11.79 11.32 -2.59
CA ASP A 30 -12.52 11.76 -3.77
C ASP A 30 -14.02 11.71 -3.53
N ARG A 31 -14.61 12.90 -3.35
CA ARG A 31 -16.04 13.09 -3.12
C ARG A 31 -16.86 13.22 -4.39
N LYS A 32 -16.22 13.29 -5.57
CA LYS A 32 -16.89 13.51 -6.86
C LYS A 32 -17.42 12.22 -7.48
N VAL A 33 -17.14 11.07 -6.88
CA VAL A 33 -17.60 9.76 -7.38
C VAL A 33 -19.11 9.61 -7.26
N GLU A 34 -19.75 9.18 -8.34
CA GLU A 34 -21.20 8.96 -8.39
C GLU A 34 -21.59 7.67 -7.66
N ASP A 35 -20.92 6.54 -7.98
CA ASP A 35 -21.13 5.25 -7.31
C ASP A 35 -20.11 5.03 -6.19
N LYS A 36 -20.40 5.61 -5.02
CA LYS A 36 -19.58 5.45 -3.81
C LYS A 36 -19.41 3.99 -3.38
N LYS A 37 -20.42 3.15 -3.58
CA LYS A 37 -20.37 1.74 -3.14
C LYS A 37 -19.32 0.99 -3.95
N THR A 38 -19.38 1.11 -5.27
CA THR A 38 -18.40 0.48 -6.17
C THR A 38 -17.01 1.08 -5.94
N HIS A 39 -16.92 2.41 -5.75
CA HIS A 39 -15.65 3.09 -5.46
C HIS A 39 -14.95 2.54 -4.20
N PHE A 40 -15.64 2.53 -3.06
CA PHE A 40 -15.05 2.02 -1.83
C PHE A 40 -14.79 0.51 -1.86
N LYS A 41 -15.56 -0.26 -2.63
CA LYS A 41 -15.25 -1.67 -2.87
C LYS A 41 -13.91 -1.84 -3.60
N ALA A 42 -13.69 -1.09 -4.68
CA ALA A 42 -12.45 -1.13 -5.43
C ALA A 42 -11.25 -0.68 -4.58
N ILE A 43 -11.40 0.35 -3.73
CA ILE A 43 -10.35 0.78 -2.80
C ILE A 43 -9.97 -0.33 -1.82
N ASN A 44 -10.95 -1.08 -1.28
CA ASN A 44 -10.67 -2.20 -0.39
C ASN A 44 -9.92 -3.33 -1.12
N GLU A 45 -10.36 -3.69 -2.33
CA GLU A 45 -9.68 -4.71 -3.15
C GLU A 45 -8.23 -4.30 -3.47
N GLU A 46 -8.01 -3.02 -3.78
CA GLU A 46 -6.68 -2.47 -4.05
C GLU A 46 -5.80 -2.48 -2.79
N LEU A 47 -6.33 -2.04 -1.64
CA LEU A 47 -5.64 -2.09 -0.35
C LEU A 47 -5.20 -3.52 -0.01
N GLU A 48 -6.09 -4.50 -0.16
CA GLU A 48 -5.75 -5.88 0.13
C GLU A 48 -4.67 -6.44 -0.82
N SER A 49 -4.80 -6.15 -2.13
CA SER A 49 -3.80 -6.58 -3.11
C SER A 49 -2.43 -6.00 -2.78
N LYS A 50 -2.36 -4.69 -2.53
CA LYS A 50 -1.10 -4.02 -2.22
C LYS A 50 -0.53 -4.45 -0.87
N GLY A 51 -1.38 -4.72 0.11
CA GLY A 51 -0.97 -5.29 1.40
C GLY A 51 -0.32 -6.67 1.23
N ARG A 52 -0.89 -7.54 0.39
CA ARG A 52 -0.31 -8.85 0.06
C ARG A 52 1.04 -8.72 -0.64
N ASP A 53 1.14 -7.84 -1.63
CA ASP A 53 2.40 -7.56 -2.34
C ASP A 53 3.49 -7.06 -1.38
N LEU A 54 3.13 -6.18 -0.43
CA LEU A 54 4.05 -5.65 0.57
C LEU A 54 4.59 -6.75 1.50
N ILE A 55 3.70 -7.62 1.98
CA ILE A 55 4.07 -8.77 2.81
C ILE A 55 5.05 -9.69 2.05
N GLU A 56 4.77 -9.97 0.77
CA GLU A 56 5.66 -10.80 -0.04
C GLU A 56 7.06 -10.18 -0.19
N ARG A 57 7.13 -8.86 -0.41
CA ARG A 57 8.41 -8.14 -0.51
C ARG A 57 9.18 -8.15 0.81
N ILE A 58 8.50 -7.96 1.94
CA ILE A 58 9.12 -8.03 3.27
C ILE A 58 9.67 -9.43 3.53
N ASN A 59 8.93 -10.49 3.17
CA ASN A 59 9.39 -11.87 3.34
C ASN A 59 10.63 -12.19 2.48
N LYS A 60 10.80 -11.54 1.33
CA LYS A 60 11.99 -11.68 0.47
C LYS A 60 13.23 -10.92 0.98
N LEU A 61 13.07 -10.03 1.96
CA LEU A 61 14.20 -9.36 2.62
C LEU A 61 14.84 -10.18 3.74
N GLY A 62 14.10 -11.17 4.28
CA GLY A 62 14.49 -11.99 5.44
C GLY A 62 15.24 -13.26 5.09
#